data_AF-A0A6V8MGU6-F1
#
_entry.id   AF-A0A6V8MGU6-F1
#
_cell.length_a   1.000
_cell.length_b   1.000
_cell.length_c   1.000
_cell.angle_alpha   90.00
_cell.angle_beta   90.00
_cell.angle_gamma   90.00
#
_symmetry.space_group_name_H-M   'P 1'
#
loop_
_entity.id
_entity.type
_entity.pdbx_description
1 polymer ?
#
loop_
_entity_poly.entity_id
_entity_poly.type
_entity_poly.pdbx_seq_one_letter_code
_entity_poly.pdbx_strand_id
1 'polypeptide(L)'
;MRKAIPFYLLLSLLALCFLYGCGGGSGGGAASTPTVSGTVFAGPVTGTTLTVKDTSGNLVAGPFTVNSSDGSFQVPVPGSALSRDLIFQATGGSYTDEATGTSGVSLGSFSAFVAAGSASGSRVTLDPASTIIQKLVARGMTLTAAKLAFQQAFGFVPDSSVAPVFANISCNAPTASRVAGVHAAYFSQLTKDLALAPGKQSELVEALAEDLADGTLDGRNGAAAVTTASGTPVPEDVGVAFATAAINYESGSFNKSKVAGSTLEPPAFSSVSLTPSYRVDYIAPAGGDVAGKDTFQFQVTKRSDGSPALGLASQIALTPLMVMGTMSSSSTWANAVTETRNPGVYAGTVYYSMATTGIDMYWKLSIVIGTETATFYPNVKALPAGNTISAKLANSGDKVGATNRTYRIWRDTLSTATGGSYDLTVFVSSTDAGLALPVYAGQQWTQPQLTLGSVEVAISSDGSTWTALAPVGTTGRYTAAGLAMTAGTTAKYYLRLTINGTTYTTNGNAPDGNSNPALSNGFAAFSVTP
;
A
#
# COMPACT_ATOMS: atom_id res chain seq x y z
N MET A 1 23.35 30.52 28.40
CA MET A 1 24.54 30.33 29.25
C MET A 1 25.09 28.92 29.03
N ARG A 2 26.20 28.81 28.31
CA ARG A 2 26.93 27.56 28.10
C ARG A 2 27.89 27.38 29.27
N LYS A 3 27.88 26.23 29.96
CA LYS A 3 28.91 25.86 30.93
C LYS A 3 29.72 24.70 30.36
N ALA A 4 30.99 25.00 30.12
CA ALA A 4 32.06 24.07 29.79
C ALA A 4 32.54 23.34 31.05
N ILE A 5 33.05 22.12 30.88
CA ILE A 5 33.83 21.39 31.89
C ILE A 5 35.15 20.97 31.21
N PRO A 6 36.32 21.26 31.81
CA PRO A 6 37.63 21.02 31.19
C PRO A 6 38.29 19.69 31.62
N PHE A 7 38.95 19.08 30.61
CA PHE A 7 40.32 18.56 30.55
C PHE A 7 41.20 18.56 31.84
N TYR A 8 41.76 17.39 32.21
CA TYR A 8 43.18 17.11 32.60
C TYR A 8 43.34 15.57 32.73
N LEU A 9 44.11 14.90 31.87
CA LEU A 9 45.57 14.67 31.93
C LEU A 9 45.98 13.65 33.01
N LEU A 10 46.29 12.41 32.62
CA LEU A 10 47.38 11.67 33.25
C LEU A 10 48.05 10.72 32.24
N LEU A 11 49.36 10.91 32.13
CA LEU A 11 50.33 10.29 31.25
C LEU A 11 51.22 9.39 32.12
N SER A 12 51.34 8.10 31.81
CA SER A 12 52.44 7.22 32.25
C SER A 12 52.31 5.89 31.48
N LEU A 13 53.00 5.68 30.36
CA LEU A 13 54.42 5.28 30.26
C LEU A 13 54.77 4.07 31.13
N LEU A 14 54.67 2.86 30.56
CA LEU A 14 55.59 1.78 30.89
C LEU A 14 55.79 0.88 29.67
N ALA A 15 56.92 1.07 29.00
CA ALA A 15 57.48 0.13 28.06
C ALA A 15 58.28 -0.90 28.85
N LEU A 16 58.03 -2.19 28.65
CA LEU A 16 59.07 -3.20 28.78
C LEU A 16 58.78 -4.39 27.86
N CYS A 17 59.75 -4.65 26.99
CA CYS A 17 59.79 -5.70 26.00
C CYS A 17 59.82 -7.09 26.66
N PHE A 18 59.07 -8.03 26.09
CA PHE A 18 59.52 -9.42 25.95
C PHE A 18 59.44 -9.82 24.49
N LEU A 19 60.63 -9.97 23.91
CA LEU A 19 60.90 -10.78 22.72
C LEU A 19 60.37 -12.20 22.97
N TYR A 20 59.49 -12.69 22.11
CA TYR A 20 59.34 -14.13 21.88
C TYR A 20 59.20 -14.42 20.38
N GLY A 21 60.28 -15.02 19.87
CA GLY A 21 60.26 -16.16 18.94
C GLY A 21 59.38 -16.07 17.69
N CYS A 22 59.98 -15.60 16.60
CA CYS A 22 59.67 -16.12 15.27
C CYS A 22 60.15 -17.59 15.23
N GLY A 23 59.25 -18.52 15.50
CA GLY A 23 59.42 -19.95 15.24
C GLY A 23 58.79 -20.28 13.89
N GLY A 24 59.63 -20.49 12.87
CA GLY A 24 59.21 -21.01 11.58
C GLY A 24 58.67 -22.43 11.72
N GLY A 25 57.35 -22.57 11.65
CA GLY A 25 56.65 -23.84 11.47
C GLY A 25 55.81 -23.74 10.22
N SER A 26 56.29 -24.32 9.12
CA SER A 26 55.50 -24.56 7.91
C SER A 26 54.47 -25.66 8.19
N GLY A 27 53.47 -25.36 9.01
CA GLY A 27 52.26 -26.16 9.11
C GLY A 27 51.38 -25.77 7.92
N GLY A 28 51.14 -26.72 7.01
CA GLY A 28 50.18 -26.53 5.93
C GLY A 28 48.83 -26.17 6.52
N GLY A 29 48.52 -24.89 6.56
CA GLY A 29 47.24 -24.38 7.04
C GLY A 29 46.17 -24.95 6.14
N ALA A 30 45.39 -25.90 6.65
CA ALA A 30 44.17 -26.33 6.00
C ALA A 30 43.34 -25.07 5.78
N ALA A 31 43.15 -24.68 4.52
CA ALA A 31 42.31 -23.54 4.17
C ALA A 31 40.95 -23.75 4.84
N SER A 32 40.58 -22.87 5.77
CA SER A 32 39.29 -22.98 6.46
C SER A 32 38.20 -22.78 5.42
N THR A 33 37.40 -23.82 5.15
CA THR A 33 36.23 -23.70 4.31
C THR A 33 35.18 -22.87 5.06
N PRO A 34 34.85 -21.65 4.60
CA PRO A 34 33.86 -20.83 5.29
C PRO A 34 32.49 -21.51 5.28
N THR A 35 31.75 -21.33 6.38
CA THR A 35 30.37 -21.80 6.51
C THR A 35 29.42 -20.66 6.17
N VAL A 36 28.46 -20.94 5.29
CA VAL A 36 27.33 -20.06 5.02
C VAL A 36 26.12 -20.56 5.79
N SER A 37 25.43 -19.66 6.49
CA SER A 37 24.22 -19.99 7.25
C SER A 37 22.98 -19.43 6.56
N GLY A 38 21.83 -20.02 6.83
CA GLY A 38 20.59 -19.58 6.20
C GLY A 38 19.36 -20.30 6.71
N THR A 39 18.24 -20.08 6.02
CA THR A 39 16.93 -20.68 6.35
C THR A 39 16.17 -21.01 5.06
N VAL A 40 15.44 -22.12 5.02
CA VAL A 40 14.46 -22.42 3.97
C VAL A 40 13.05 -22.25 4.55
N PHE A 41 12.21 -21.44 3.90
CA PHE A 41 10.97 -20.94 4.52
C PHE A 41 9.79 -20.81 3.54
N ALA A 42 8.77 -21.65 3.73
CA ALA A 42 7.36 -21.50 3.34
C ALA A 42 6.50 -21.62 4.62
N GLY A 43 7.02 -21.10 5.73
CA GLY A 43 6.95 -21.76 7.03
C GLY A 43 8.19 -22.64 7.22
N PRO A 44 8.59 -22.99 8.45
CA PRO A 44 9.80 -23.77 8.68
C PRO A 44 9.81 -25.08 7.88
N VAL A 45 10.73 -25.20 6.92
CA VAL A 45 10.81 -26.39 6.06
C VAL A 45 11.81 -27.38 6.64
N THR A 46 11.39 -28.64 6.76
CA THR A 46 12.24 -29.74 7.24
C THR A 46 12.39 -30.83 6.18
N GLY A 47 13.49 -31.56 6.20
CA GLY A 47 13.78 -32.66 5.27
C GLY A 47 14.08 -32.22 3.84
N THR A 48 14.37 -30.94 3.59
CA THR A 48 14.69 -30.44 2.24
C THR A 48 16.13 -30.72 1.86
N THR A 49 16.38 -30.93 0.56
CA THR A 49 17.72 -31.09 -0.01
C THR A 49 18.23 -29.73 -0.50
N LEU A 50 19.34 -29.28 0.06
CA LEU A 50 20.00 -28.01 -0.28
C LEU A 50 21.24 -28.26 -1.15
N THR A 51 21.35 -27.50 -2.24
CA THR A 51 22.53 -27.44 -3.11
C THR A 51 22.95 -26.00 -3.32
N VAL A 52 24.25 -25.80 -3.56
CA VAL A 52 24.83 -24.52 -3.95
C VAL A 52 25.44 -24.68 -5.33
N LYS A 53 25.05 -23.82 -6.27
CA LYS A 53 25.51 -23.83 -7.66
C LYS A 53 26.11 -22.48 -8.03
N ASP A 54 26.96 -22.45 -9.06
CA ASP A 54 27.30 -21.20 -9.74
C ASP A 54 26.20 -20.80 -10.74
N THR A 55 26.31 -19.61 -11.32
CA THR A 55 25.34 -19.10 -12.32
C THR A 55 25.36 -19.87 -13.64
N SER A 56 26.37 -20.72 -13.88
CA SER A 56 26.42 -21.64 -15.01
C SER A 56 25.76 -22.99 -14.70
N GLY A 57 25.26 -23.19 -13.47
CA GLY A 57 24.59 -24.41 -13.04
C GLY A 57 25.53 -25.49 -12.50
N ASN A 58 26.83 -25.23 -12.40
CA ASN A 58 27.79 -26.19 -11.86
C ASN A 58 27.60 -26.32 -10.34
N LEU A 59 27.64 -27.55 -9.83
CA LEU A 59 27.56 -27.82 -8.40
C LEU A 59 28.83 -27.28 -7.70
N VAL A 60 28.63 -26.40 -6.72
CA VAL A 60 29.68 -25.82 -5.87
C VAL A 60 29.73 -26.53 -4.51
N ALA A 61 28.57 -26.85 -3.92
CA ALA A 61 28.47 -27.57 -2.66
C ALA A 61 27.13 -28.33 -2.54
N GLY A 62 27.11 -29.38 -1.73
CA GLY A 62 25.94 -30.22 -1.47
C GLY A 62 25.91 -31.52 -2.30
N PRO A 63 24.84 -32.31 -2.22
CA PRO A 63 23.60 -32.05 -1.48
C PRO A 63 23.76 -32.12 0.04
N PHE A 64 23.00 -31.29 0.76
CA PHE A 64 22.87 -31.33 2.22
C PHE A 64 21.40 -31.50 2.60
N THR A 65 21.10 -32.19 3.70
CA THR A 65 19.72 -32.28 4.21
C THR A 65 19.50 -31.27 5.33
N VAL A 66 18.46 -30.45 5.20
CA VAL A 66 18.06 -29.48 6.23
C VAL A 66 17.02 -30.14 7.14
N ASN A 67 17.43 -30.53 8.35
CA ASN A 67 16.57 -31.21 9.33
C ASN A 67 16.18 -30.36 10.54
N SER A 68 16.69 -29.12 10.62
CA SER A 68 16.35 -28.21 11.71
C SER A 68 14.87 -27.84 11.66
N SER A 69 14.17 -27.90 12.79
CA SER A 69 12.72 -27.65 12.87
C SER A 69 12.32 -26.20 12.56
N ASP A 70 13.28 -25.27 12.57
CA ASP A 70 13.12 -23.87 12.16
C ASP A 70 13.54 -23.62 10.71
N GLY A 71 13.88 -24.68 9.95
CA GLY A 71 14.37 -24.60 8.58
C GLY A 71 15.79 -24.06 8.43
N SER A 72 16.52 -23.85 9.53
CA SER A 72 17.88 -23.31 9.50
C SER A 72 18.90 -24.32 8.96
N PHE A 73 19.90 -23.83 8.24
CA PHE A 73 21.02 -24.63 7.74
C PHE A 73 22.36 -23.93 7.93
N GLN A 74 23.41 -24.75 7.90
CA GLN A 74 24.80 -24.31 7.81
C GLN A 74 25.50 -25.20 6.80
N VAL A 75 26.09 -24.60 5.77
CA VAL A 75 26.76 -25.35 4.70
C VAL A 75 28.18 -24.85 4.47
N PRO A 76 29.17 -25.75 4.37
CA PRO A 76 30.52 -25.37 3.98
C PRO A 76 30.54 -25.02 2.49
N VAL A 77 31.03 -23.83 2.16
CA VAL A 77 31.20 -23.38 0.76
C VAL A 77 32.68 -23.10 0.52
N PRO A 78 33.30 -23.64 -0.54
CA PRO A 78 34.69 -23.35 -0.85
C PRO A 78 34.97 -21.84 -0.90
N GLY A 79 35.99 -21.37 -0.19
CA GLY A 79 36.31 -19.94 -0.13
C GLY A 79 36.57 -19.30 -1.50
N SER A 80 37.13 -20.08 -2.44
CA SER A 80 37.33 -19.67 -3.83
C SER A 80 36.03 -19.46 -4.61
N ALA A 81 34.92 -20.06 -4.17
CA ALA A 81 33.60 -19.89 -4.79
C ALA A 81 32.87 -18.66 -4.24
N LEU A 82 33.23 -18.16 -3.05
CA LEU A 82 32.58 -16.99 -2.44
C LEU A 82 32.83 -15.68 -3.19
N SER A 83 33.84 -15.62 -4.06
CA SER A 83 34.10 -14.48 -4.95
C SER A 83 33.27 -14.50 -6.23
N ARG A 84 32.39 -15.50 -6.40
CA ARG A 84 31.52 -15.68 -7.56
C ARG A 84 30.06 -15.54 -7.14
N ASP A 85 29.19 -15.26 -8.11
CA ASP A 85 27.75 -15.34 -7.89
C ASP A 85 27.33 -16.79 -7.65
N LEU A 86 26.50 -17.01 -6.65
CA LEU A 86 26.03 -18.31 -6.22
C LEU A 86 24.50 -18.37 -6.22
N ILE A 87 23.98 -19.57 -6.47
CA ILE A 87 22.57 -19.90 -6.38
C ILE A 87 22.43 -20.99 -5.32
N PHE A 88 21.73 -20.66 -4.24
CA PHE A 88 21.30 -21.64 -3.25
C PHE A 88 19.94 -22.18 -3.70
N GLN A 89 19.77 -23.51 -3.68
CA GLN A 89 18.54 -24.15 -4.12
C GLN A 89 18.14 -25.25 -3.13
N ALA A 90 16.94 -25.13 -2.59
CA ALA A 90 16.28 -26.14 -1.78
C ALA A 90 15.20 -26.86 -2.61
N THR A 91 15.11 -28.18 -2.48
CA THR A 91 14.13 -29.03 -3.17
C THR A 91 13.57 -30.10 -2.24
N GLY A 92 12.26 -30.33 -2.31
CA GLY A 92 11.58 -31.30 -1.45
C GLY A 92 11.53 -30.86 0.02
N GLY A 93 11.19 -31.79 0.91
CA GLY A 93 10.92 -31.50 2.32
C GLY A 93 9.45 -31.12 2.55
N SER A 94 9.11 -30.81 3.79
CA SER A 94 7.75 -30.45 4.18
C SER A 94 7.68 -29.33 5.20
N TYR A 95 6.53 -28.65 5.23
CA TYR A 95 6.25 -27.51 6.10
C TYR A 95 4.79 -27.51 6.57
N THR A 96 4.48 -26.57 7.46
CA THR A 96 3.11 -26.23 7.83
C THR A 96 2.73 -24.93 7.14
N ASP A 97 1.71 -24.97 6.29
CA ASP A 97 1.25 -23.83 5.50
C ASP A 97 0.69 -22.71 6.39
N GLU A 98 1.14 -21.47 6.14
CA GLU A 98 0.80 -20.32 6.98
C GLU A 98 -0.68 -19.96 6.88
N ALA A 99 -1.29 -19.98 5.68
CA ALA A 99 -2.65 -19.51 5.47
C ALA A 99 -3.75 -20.51 5.85
N THR A 100 -3.42 -21.81 5.92
CA THR A 100 -4.37 -22.89 6.23
C THR A 100 -4.05 -23.64 7.50
N GLY A 101 -2.81 -23.58 8.00
CA GLY A 101 -2.33 -24.40 9.10
C GLY A 101 -2.15 -25.88 8.75
N THR A 102 -2.25 -26.25 7.47
CA THR A 102 -2.07 -27.63 7.00
C THR A 102 -0.62 -28.04 7.18
N SER A 103 -0.37 -29.06 8.00
CA SER A 103 0.97 -29.62 8.24
C SER A 103 1.34 -30.70 7.22
N GLY A 104 2.65 -30.88 6.99
CA GLY A 104 3.16 -31.93 6.09
C GLY A 104 3.00 -31.60 4.61
N VAL A 105 2.83 -30.31 4.28
CA VAL A 105 2.75 -29.84 2.90
C VAL A 105 4.11 -30.00 2.25
N SER A 106 4.16 -30.63 1.08
CA SER A 106 5.42 -30.81 0.33
C SER A 106 5.90 -29.48 -0.22
N LEU A 107 7.18 -29.16 0.01
CA LEU A 107 7.85 -28.09 -0.72
C LEU A 107 8.24 -28.60 -2.12
N GLY A 108 8.04 -27.79 -3.16
CA GLY A 108 8.65 -28.01 -4.47
C GLY A 108 10.10 -27.56 -4.47
N SER A 109 10.38 -26.36 -5.00
CA SER A 109 11.72 -25.76 -4.96
C SER A 109 11.68 -24.28 -4.61
N PHE A 110 12.62 -23.86 -3.76
CA PHE A 110 12.94 -22.45 -3.53
C PHE A 110 14.43 -22.19 -3.77
N SER A 111 14.74 -20.96 -4.12
CA SER A 111 16.10 -20.55 -4.46
C SER A 111 16.41 -19.13 -3.98
N ALA A 112 17.70 -18.82 -3.89
CA ALA A 112 18.18 -17.47 -3.61
C ALA A 112 19.44 -17.19 -4.44
N PHE A 113 19.52 -15.99 -4.99
CA PHE A 113 20.73 -15.48 -5.64
C PHE A 113 21.58 -14.75 -4.61
N VAL A 114 22.87 -15.09 -4.56
CA VAL A 114 23.86 -14.46 -3.68
C VAL A 114 24.97 -13.90 -4.55
N ALA A 115 25.13 -12.58 -4.54
CA ALA A 115 26.13 -11.90 -5.33
C ALA A 115 27.55 -12.22 -4.84
N ALA A 116 28.52 -12.18 -5.75
CA ALA A 116 29.94 -12.33 -5.48
C ALA A 116 30.38 -11.51 -4.24
N GLY A 117 31.08 -12.17 -3.31
CA GLY A 117 31.61 -11.58 -2.10
C GLY A 117 30.58 -11.35 -0.98
N SER A 118 29.28 -11.56 -1.21
CA SER A 118 28.22 -11.23 -0.25
C SER A 118 27.87 -12.35 0.74
N ALA A 119 28.31 -13.59 0.50
CA ALA A 119 27.95 -14.73 1.35
C ALA A 119 28.79 -14.85 2.63
N SER A 120 29.91 -14.13 2.73
CA SER A 120 30.82 -14.24 3.89
C SER A 120 30.21 -13.53 5.11
N GLY A 121 29.75 -14.30 6.09
CA GLY A 121 29.13 -13.77 7.32
C GLY A 121 27.66 -13.37 7.19
N SER A 122 27.08 -13.49 6.00
CA SER A 122 25.67 -13.19 5.73
C SER A 122 24.79 -14.42 5.90
N ARG A 123 23.52 -14.19 6.26
CA ARG A 123 22.48 -15.23 6.18
C ARG A 123 21.87 -15.27 4.77
N VAL A 124 21.51 -16.46 4.32
CA VAL A 124 20.81 -16.69 3.06
C VAL A 124 19.43 -17.28 3.34
N THR A 125 18.38 -16.48 3.17
CA THR A 125 16.99 -16.96 3.22
C THR A 125 16.53 -17.45 1.85
N LEU A 126 15.97 -18.66 1.80
CA LEU A 126 15.32 -19.26 0.63
C LEU A 126 13.81 -19.30 0.89
N ASP A 127 13.08 -18.37 0.30
CA ASP A 127 11.64 -18.15 0.48
C ASP A 127 10.98 -17.75 -0.87
N PRO A 128 9.67 -17.46 -0.91
CA PRO A 128 9.02 -16.99 -2.13
C PRO A 128 9.68 -15.76 -2.76
N ALA A 129 10.07 -14.78 -1.94
CA ALA A 129 10.62 -13.52 -2.43
C ALA A 129 12.02 -13.69 -3.02
N SER A 130 12.91 -14.41 -2.31
CA SER A 130 14.25 -14.73 -2.81
C SER A 130 14.20 -15.56 -4.09
N THR A 131 13.19 -16.44 -4.20
CA THR A 131 12.98 -17.28 -5.38
C THR A 131 12.58 -16.43 -6.58
N ILE A 132 11.61 -15.52 -6.43
CA ILE A 132 11.23 -14.60 -7.52
C ILE A 132 12.43 -13.78 -7.98
N ILE A 133 13.17 -13.17 -7.06
CA ILE A 133 14.37 -12.39 -7.39
C ILE A 133 15.40 -13.24 -8.13
N GLN A 134 15.68 -14.45 -7.64
CA GLN A 134 16.64 -15.35 -8.28
C GLN A 134 16.21 -15.69 -9.71
N LYS A 135 14.92 -15.97 -9.94
CA LYS A 135 14.38 -16.31 -11.26
C LYS A 135 14.43 -15.12 -12.22
N LEU A 136 14.13 -13.90 -11.75
CA LEU A 136 14.29 -12.68 -12.53
C LEU A 136 15.75 -12.45 -12.93
N VAL A 137 16.70 -12.66 -12.00
CA VAL A 137 18.14 -12.58 -12.31
C VAL A 137 18.56 -13.63 -13.34
N ALA A 138 18.08 -14.86 -13.20
CA ALA A 138 18.34 -15.93 -14.18
C ALA A 138 17.76 -15.62 -15.57
N ARG A 139 16.75 -14.75 -15.66
CA ARG A 139 16.14 -14.25 -16.90
C ARG A 139 16.84 -13.00 -17.46
N GLY A 140 17.95 -12.58 -16.87
CA GLY A 140 18.80 -11.50 -17.39
C GLY A 140 18.62 -10.16 -16.69
N MET A 141 17.75 -10.05 -15.68
CA MET A 141 17.72 -8.83 -14.86
C MET A 141 18.96 -8.73 -13.98
N THR A 142 19.43 -7.50 -13.73
CA THR A 142 20.40 -7.28 -12.64
C THR A 142 19.72 -7.52 -11.30
N LEU A 143 20.48 -7.87 -10.25
CA LEU A 143 19.93 -8.03 -8.90
C LEU A 143 19.16 -6.79 -8.42
N THR A 144 19.66 -5.60 -8.73
CA THR A 144 19.02 -4.33 -8.39
C THR A 144 17.69 -4.14 -9.13
N ALA A 145 17.65 -4.43 -10.43
CA ALA A 145 16.42 -4.35 -11.22
C ALA A 145 15.38 -5.38 -10.77
N ALA A 146 15.81 -6.62 -10.48
CA ALA A 146 14.94 -7.67 -9.96
C ALA A 146 14.31 -7.29 -8.60
N LYS A 147 15.09 -6.70 -7.70
CA LYS A 147 14.56 -6.18 -6.42
C LYS A 147 13.58 -5.03 -6.60
N LEU A 148 13.84 -4.12 -7.55
CA LEU A 148 12.94 -3.01 -7.85
C LEU A 148 11.62 -3.51 -8.45
N ALA A 149 11.68 -4.43 -9.43
CA ALA A 149 10.49 -5.04 -10.02
C ALA A 149 9.66 -5.77 -8.96
N PHE A 150 10.31 -6.55 -8.08
CA PHE A 150 9.65 -7.19 -6.94
C PHE A 150 8.96 -6.16 -6.03
N GLN A 151 9.67 -5.10 -5.63
CA GLN A 151 9.12 -4.09 -4.74
C GLN A 151 7.91 -3.37 -5.36
N GLN A 152 7.96 -3.09 -6.66
CA GLN A 152 6.84 -2.47 -7.39
C GLN A 152 5.62 -3.39 -7.45
N ALA A 153 5.83 -4.69 -7.65
CA ALA A 153 4.75 -5.67 -7.78
C ALA A 153 4.11 -6.05 -6.43
N PHE A 154 4.91 -6.24 -5.38
CA PHE A 154 4.45 -6.78 -4.10
C PHE A 154 4.40 -5.77 -2.96
N GLY A 155 4.91 -4.54 -3.16
CA GLY A 155 4.76 -3.43 -2.23
C GLY A 155 5.76 -3.40 -1.08
N PHE A 156 6.68 -4.36 -0.97
CA PHE A 156 7.70 -4.41 0.09
C PHE A 156 9.10 -4.74 -0.46
N VAL A 157 10.13 -4.41 0.33
CA VAL A 157 11.53 -4.69 -0.04
C VAL A 157 11.97 -6.03 0.57
N PRO A 158 12.38 -7.01 -0.26
CA PRO A 158 12.81 -8.30 0.24
C PRO A 158 14.21 -8.19 0.89
N ASP A 159 14.33 -8.72 2.11
CA ASP A 159 15.59 -8.78 2.86
C ASP A 159 16.00 -10.23 3.14
N SER A 160 16.83 -10.78 2.26
CA SER A 160 17.34 -12.15 2.37
C SER A 160 18.31 -12.36 3.54
N SER A 161 18.73 -11.30 4.24
CA SER A 161 19.61 -11.40 5.41
C SER A 161 18.84 -11.62 6.71
N VAL A 162 17.53 -11.37 6.70
CA VAL A 162 16.64 -11.56 7.84
C VAL A 162 16.06 -12.97 7.79
N ALA A 163 16.22 -13.72 8.87
CA ALA A 163 15.57 -15.01 9.02
C ALA A 163 14.09 -14.80 9.37
N PRO A 164 13.15 -15.33 8.55
CA PRO A 164 11.74 -15.28 8.86
C PRO A 164 11.41 -16.13 10.09
N VAL A 165 10.33 -15.78 10.79
CA VAL A 165 9.74 -16.65 11.82
C VAL A 165 8.31 -17.00 11.45
N PHE A 166 7.86 -18.17 11.89
CA PHE A 166 6.53 -18.66 11.54
C PHE A 166 5.43 -17.75 12.07
N ALA A 167 4.71 -17.08 11.17
CA ALA A 167 3.69 -16.09 11.52
C ALA A 167 2.51 -16.69 12.29
N ASN A 168 2.30 -18.01 12.22
CA ASN A 168 1.24 -18.72 12.93
C ASN A 168 1.53 -18.96 14.42
N ILE A 169 2.68 -18.52 14.91
CA ILE A 169 3.02 -18.53 16.34
C ILE A 169 3.39 -17.13 16.81
N SER A 170 2.88 -16.77 18.00
CA SER A 170 3.36 -15.58 18.69
C SER A 170 4.74 -15.86 19.26
N CYS A 171 5.75 -15.13 18.80
CA CYS A 171 7.11 -15.22 19.35
C CYS A 171 7.69 -13.83 19.64
N ASN A 172 8.71 -13.80 20.50
CA ASN A 172 9.46 -12.58 20.86
C ASN A 172 10.65 -12.32 19.91
N ALA A 173 10.57 -12.81 18.67
CA ALA A 173 11.58 -12.55 17.66
C ALA A 173 11.62 -11.05 17.28
N PRO A 174 12.75 -10.55 16.73
CA PRO A 174 12.84 -9.19 16.22
C PRO A 174 11.70 -8.87 15.24
N THR A 175 11.21 -7.62 15.24
CA THR A 175 10.10 -7.21 14.38
C THR A 175 10.38 -7.50 12.91
N ALA A 176 11.61 -7.26 12.42
CA ALA A 176 11.99 -7.57 11.04
C ALA A 176 11.80 -9.06 10.68
N SER A 177 12.16 -9.97 11.58
CA SER A 177 11.95 -11.42 11.37
C SER A 177 10.48 -11.79 11.30
N ARG A 178 9.64 -11.15 12.12
CA ARG A 178 8.19 -11.38 12.12
C ARG A 178 7.54 -10.81 10.87
N VAL A 179 7.96 -9.63 10.42
CA VAL A 179 7.54 -9.01 9.15
C VAL A 179 7.92 -9.92 7.97
N ALA A 180 9.16 -10.41 7.91
CA ALA A 180 9.59 -11.34 6.86
C ALA A 180 8.74 -12.63 6.85
N GLY A 181 8.38 -13.15 8.02
CA GLY A 181 7.48 -14.31 8.14
C GLY A 181 6.06 -14.04 7.64
N VAL A 182 5.54 -12.84 7.93
CA VAL A 182 4.24 -12.38 7.43
C VAL A 182 4.27 -12.21 5.91
N HIS A 183 5.31 -11.61 5.35
CA HIS A 183 5.46 -11.46 3.89
C HIS A 183 5.50 -12.81 3.17
N ALA A 184 6.20 -13.82 3.73
CA ALA A 184 6.17 -15.17 3.18
C ALA A 184 4.75 -15.78 3.22
N ALA A 185 4.01 -15.54 4.31
CA ALA A 185 2.64 -16.01 4.47
C ALA A 185 1.66 -15.39 3.46
N TYR A 186 1.91 -14.19 2.93
CA TYR A 186 1.09 -13.59 1.87
C TYR A 186 1.05 -14.46 0.62
N PHE A 187 2.15 -15.14 0.26
CA PHE A 187 2.16 -16.07 -0.87
C PHE A 187 1.38 -17.35 -0.58
N SER A 188 1.39 -17.83 0.66
CA SER A 188 0.53 -18.95 1.09
C SER A 188 -0.96 -18.54 1.02
N GLN A 189 -1.30 -17.33 1.48
CA GLN A 189 -2.66 -16.82 1.38
C GLN A 189 -3.08 -16.59 -0.08
N LEU A 190 -2.19 -16.10 -0.95
CA LEU A 190 -2.47 -15.97 -2.38
C LEU A 190 -2.71 -17.34 -3.02
N THR A 191 -1.90 -18.35 -2.69
CA THR A 191 -2.07 -19.74 -3.15
C THR A 191 -3.48 -20.24 -2.80
N LYS A 192 -3.92 -20.00 -1.56
CA LYS A 192 -5.26 -20.34 -1.07
C LYS A 192 -6.36 -19.53 -1.79
N ASP A 193 -6.19 -18.23 -1.96
CA ASP A 193 -7.18 -17.33 -2.57
C ASP A 193 -7.38 -17.64 -4.06
N LEU A 194 -6.34 -18.16 -4.74
CA LEU A 194 -6.42 -18.71 -6.10
C LEU A 194 -6.94 -20.16 -6.15
N ALA A 195 -7.43 -20.69 -5.04
CA ALA A 195 -7.94 -22.05 -4.89
C ALA A 195 -6.93 -23.16 -5.28
N LEU A 196 -5.63 -22.89 -5.16
CA LEU A 196 -4.59 -23.90 -5.35
C LEU A 196 -4.37 -24.70 -4.05
N ALA A 197 -3.95 -25.96 -4.19
CA ALA A 197 -3.53 -26.75 -3.04
C ALA A 197 -2.26 -26.15 -2.39
N PRO A 198 -2.09 -26.20 -1.06
CA PRO A 198 -0.93 -25.58 -0.39
C PRO A 198 0.43 -25.97 -0.98
N GLY A 199 0.61 -27.25 -1.37
CA GLY A 199 1.86 -27.74 -1.98
C GLY A 199 2.16 -27.17 -3.38
N LYS A 200 1.27 -26.34 -3.93
CA LYS A 200 1.44 -25.66 -5.22
C LYS A 200 2.02 -24.25 -5.09
N GLN A 201 2.30 -23.78 -3.87
CA GLN A 201 2.88 -22.45 -3.65
C GLN A 201 4.16 -22.24 -4.46
N SER A 202 5.09 -23.21 -4.49
CA SER A 202 6.32 -23.06 -5.27
C SER A 202 6.08 -22.95 -6.78
N GLU A 203 5.07 -23.65 -7.33
CA GLU A 203 4.71 -23.53 -8.75
C GLU A 203 4.11 -22.15 -9.05
N LEU A 204 3.30 -21.61 -8.13
CA LEU A 204 2.78 -20.26 -8.23
C LEU A 204 3.91 -19.23 -8.16
N VAL A 205 4.84 -19.37 -7.22
CA VAL A 205 6.00 -18.45 -7.08
C VAL A 205 6.85 -18.42 -8.35
N GLU A 206 7.08 -19.57 -8.99
CA GLU A 206 7.77 -19.62 -10.28
C GLU A 206 6.98 -18.92 -11.40
N ALA A 207 5.66 -19.10 -11.43
CA ALA A 207 4.78 -18.43 -12.39
C ALA A 207 4.72 -16.91 -12.16
N LEU A 208 4.69 -16.43 -10.92
CA LEU A 208 4.74 -15.00 -10.60
C LEU A 208 6.08 -14.37 -11.03
N ALA A 209 7.19 -15.10 -10.93
CA ALA A 209 8.47 -14.64 -11.44
C ALA A 209 8.51 -14.61 -12.98
N GLU A 210 7.68 -15.44 -13.63
CA GLU A 210 7.53 -15.43 -15.07
C GLU A 210 6.71 -14.26 -15.57
N ASP A 211 5.59 -14.01 -14.92
CA ASP A 211 4.72 -12.85 -15.10
C ASP A 211 5.55 -11.56 -14.94
N LEU A 212 6.23 -11.41 -13.81
CA LEU A 212 7.03 -10.23 -13.50
C LEU A 212 8.27 -10.03 -14.39
N ALA A 213 8.60 -10.95 -15.29
CA ALA A 213 9.79 -10.86 -16.14
C ALA A 213 9.73 -9.70 -17.14
N ASP A 214 8.53 -9.23 -17.51
CA ASP A 214 8.33 -8.06 -18.38
C ASP A 214 8.15 -6.73 -17.62
N GLY A 215 8.18 -6.79 -16.28
CA GLY A 215 8.06 -5.65 -15.39
C GLY A 215 6.64 -5.38 -14.88
N THR A 216 5.66 -6.19 -15.28
CA THR A 216 4.26 -6.10 -14.82
C THR A 216 3.79 -7.39 -14.16
N LEU A 217 2.77 -7.31 -13.31
CA LEU A 217 2.17 -8.47 -12.64
C LEU A 217 0.71 -8.58 -13.10
N ASP A 218 0.53 -9.03 -14.34
CA ASP A 218 -0.73 -8.99 -15.10
C ASP A 218 -1.10 -10.37 -15.70
N GLY A 219 -0.55 -11.44 -15.13
CA GLY A 219 -0.75 -12.81 -15.57
C GLY A 219 -0.14 -13.13 -16.94
N ARG A 220 0.75 -12.27 -17.47
CA ARG A 220 1.33 -12.38 -18.80
C ARG A 220 2.83 -12.13 -18.77
N ASN A 221 3.52 -12.67 -19.77
CA ASN A 221 4.90 -12.32 -20.08
C ASN A 221 4.94 -11.84 -21.53
N GLY A 222 4.85 -10.51 -21.69
CA GLY A 222 4.51 -9.86 -22.93
C GLY A 222 3.09 -10.23 -23.36
N ALA A 223 2.96 -10.91 -24.51
CA ALA A 223 1.64 -11.31 -25.01
C ALA A 223 1.18 -12.70 -24.50
N ALA A 224 2.11 -13.51 -23.98
CA ALA A 224 1.83 -14.90 -23.60
C ALA A 224 1.22 -14.96 -22.21
N ALA A 225 0.11 -15.70 -22.05
CA ALA A 225 -0.47 -15.97 -20.74
C ALA A 225 0.45 -16.88 -19.93
N VAL A 226 0.60 -16.58 -18.64
CA VAL A 226 1.44 -17.36 -17.72
C VAL A 226 0.59 -18.40 -17.01
N THR A 227 1.13 -19.61 -16.87
CA THR A 227 0.51 -20.72 -16.13
C THR A 227 1.48 -21.30 -15.12
N THR A 228 0.95 -21.89 -14.04
CA THR A 228 1.74 -22.75 -13.15
C THR A 228 2.18 -24.01 -13.89
N ALA A 229 3.15 -24.74 -13.32
CA ALA A 229 3.58 -26.04 -13.87
C ALA A 229 2.43 -27.06 -13.99
N SER A 230 1.42 -26.97 -13.11
CA SER A 230 0.18 -27.75 -13.20
C SER A 230 -0.83 -27.28 -14.25
N GLY A 231 -0.51 -26.23 -15.01
CA GLY A 231 -1.36 -25.66 -16.06
C GLY A 231 -2.44 -24.71 -15.56
N THR A 232 -2.40 -24.27 -14.29
CA THR A 232 -3.36 -23.30 -13.77
C THR A 232 -2.97 -21.89 -14.24
N PRO A 233 -3.85 -21.14 -14.91
CA PRO A 233 -3.53 -19.77 -15.32
C PRO A 233 -3.29 -18.85 -14.13
N VAL A 234 -2.27 -17.99 -14.24
CA VAL A 234 -2.14 -16.81 -13.38
C VAL A 234 -3.15 -15.78 -13.86
N PRO A 235 -4.05 -15.27 -13.01
CA PRO A 235 -5.10 -14.36 -13.46
C PRO A 235 -4.55 -12.97 -13.81
N GLU A 236 -5.21 -12.25 -14.72
CA GLU A 236 -4.72 -10.93 -15.16
C GLU A 236 -4.76 -9.84 -14.07
N ASP A 237 -5.51 -10.07 -13.00
CA ASP A 237 -5.58 -9.21 -11.81
C ASP A 237 -4.78 -9.76 -10.63
N VAL A 238 -3.75 -10.59 -10.88
CA VAL A 238 -2.94 -11.21 -9.82
C VAL A 238 -2.30 -10.19 -8.86
N GLY A 239 -1.99 -8.97 -9.31
CA GLY A 239 -1.55 -7.90 -8.41
C GLY A 239 -2.62 -7.47 -7.39
N VAL A 240 -3.88 -7.34 -7.81
CA VAL A 240 -5.01 -7.09 -6.88
C VAL A 240 -5.28 -8.32 -6.01
N ALA A 241 -5.12 -9.52 -6.56
CA ALA A 241 -5.25 -10.77 -5.80
C ALA A 241 -4.20 -10.86 -4.69
N PHE A 242 -2.94 -10.49 -4.96
CA PHE A 242 -1.87 -10.44 -3.95
C PHE A 242 -2.16 -9.41 -2.86
N ALA A 243 -2.57 -8.19 -3.24
CA ALA A 243 -2.97 -7.16 -2.28
C ALA A 243 -4.13 -7.63 -1.38
N THR A 244 -5.12 -8.31 -1.96
CA THR A 244 -6.24 -8.91 -1.25
C THR A 244 -5.78 -10.04 -0.32
N ALA A 245 -4.85 -10.89 -0.77
CA ALA A 245 -4.26 -11.95 0.04
C ALA A 245 -3.51 -11.39 1.25
N ALA A 246 -2.74 -10.31 1.09
CA ALA A 246 -2.07 -9.66 2.21
C ALA A 246 -3.09 -9.19 3.28
N ILE A 247 -4.15 -8.49 2.87
CA ILE A 247 -5.23 -8.03 3.75
C ILE A 247 -5.96 -9.20 4.44
N ASN A 248 -6.27 -10.25 3.68
CA ASN A 248 -6.95 -11.44 4.18
C ASN A 248 -6.11 -12.19 5.21
N TYR A 249 -4.79 -12.29 4.98
CA TYR A 249 -3.89 -12.91 5.94
C TYR A 249 -3.80 -12.09 7.23
N GLU A 250 -3.65 -10.76 7.12
CA GLU A 250 -3.54 -9.88 8.28
C GLU A 250 -4.75 -9.95 9.21
N SER A 251 -5.95 -10.00 8.62
CA SER A 251 -7.22 -10.14 9.35
C SER A 251 -7.56 -11.59 9.71
N GLY A 252 -6.76 -12.56 9.27
CA GLY A 252 -6.98 -13.98 9.43
C GLY A 252 -6.59 -14.52 10.80
N SER A 253 -7.23 -15.61 11.23
CA SER A 253 -6.97 -16.27 12.52
C SER A 253 -5.60 -16.96 12.61
N PHE A 254 -4.95 -17.17 11.46
CA PHE A 254 -3.61 -17.76 11.38
C PHE A 254 -2.50 -16.74 11.58
N ASN A 255 -2.73 -15.44 11.36
CA ASN A 255 -1.74 -14.44 11.71
C ASN A 255 -1.66 -14.25 13.23
N LYS A 256 -0.61 -14.84 13.84
CA LYS A 256 -0.29 -14.69 15.27
C LYS A 256 1.03 -13.97 15.49
N SER A 257 1.54 -13.31 14.44
CA SER A 257 2.86 -12.66 14.42
C SER A 257 2.97 -11.54 15.44
N LYS A 258 1.85 -10.92 15.84
CA LYS A 258 1.79 -9.69 16.65
C LYS A 258 2.52 -8.50 16.01
N VAL A 259 2.73 -8.54 14.70
CA VAL A 259 3.17 -7.39 13.93
C VAL A 259 2.02 -6.40 13.88
N ALA A 260 2.29 -5.13 14.19
CA ALA A 260 1.28 -4.08 14.04
C ALA A 260 1.14 -3.76 12.56
N GLY A 261 -0.08 -3.61 12.04
CA GLY A 261 -0.26 -3.33 10.60
C GLY A 261 0.43 -2.04 10.14
N SER A 262 0.61 -1.07 11.03
CA SER A 262 1.37 0.16 10.78
C SER A 262 2.88 -0.06 10.57
N THR A 263 3.39 -1.25 10.87
CA THR A 263 4.77 -1.66 10.57
C THR A 263 4.91 -2.44 9.28
N LEU A 264 3.78 -2.78 8.65
CA LEU A 264 3.72 -3.44 7.35
C LEU A 264 3.45 -2.39 6.28
N GLU A 265 4.05 -2.59 5.11
CA GLU A 265 3.85 -1.76 3.95
C GLU A 265 2.37 -1.78 3.53
N PRO A 266 1.87 -0.68 2.95
CA PRO A 266 0.52 -0.70 2.41
C PRO A 266 0.39 -1.71 1.26
N PRO A 267 -0.83 -2.18 0.97
CA PRO A 267 -1.05 -3.09 -0.15
C PRO A 267 -0.48 -2.52 -1.45
N ALA A 268 0.16 -3.38 -2.24
CA ALA A 268 0.67 -2.99 -3.55
C ALA A 268 -0.49 -2.53 -4.44
N PHE A 269 -0.29 -1.44 -5.16
CA PHE A 269 -1.26 -0.95 -6.11
C PHE A 269 -1.16 -1.74 -7.41
N SER A 270 -2.29 -2.26 -7.90
CA SER A 270 -2.41 -2.85 -9.24
C SER A 270 -3.55 -2.17 -9.99
N SER A 271 -3.34 -1.96 -11.29
CA SER A 271 -4.26 -1.24 -12.16
C SER A 271 -5.35 -2.12 -12.75
N VAL A 272 -5.34 -3.43 -12.59
CA VAL A 272 -6.32 -4.32 -13.24
C VAL A 272 -7.11 -5.08 -12.19
N SER A 273 -8.44 -5.09 -12.32
CA SER A 273 -9.33 -5.93 -11.53
C SER A 273 -10.36 -6.59 -12.45
N LEU A 274 -10.57 -7.90 -12.27
CA LEU A 274 -11.53 -8.67 -13.06
C LEU A 274 -12.83 -8.88 -12.29
N THR A 275 -13.93 -8.81 -13.02
CA THR A 275 -15.25 -9.28 -12.60
C THR A 275 -15.69 -10.42 -13.51
N PRO A 276 -16.82 -11.10 -13.25
CA PRO A 276 -17.34 -12.12 -14.17
C PRO A 276 -17.50 -11.62 -15.63
N SER A 277 -18.00 -10.41 -15.82
CA SER A 277 -18.32 -9.86 -17.15
C SER A 277 -17.33 -8.81 -17.64
N TYR A 278 -16.60 -8.15 -16.75
CA TYR A 278 -15.80 -6.97 -17.08
C TYR A 278 -14.34 -7.09 -16.64
N ARG A 279 -13.46 -6.49 -17.44
CA ARG A 279 -12.09 -6.16 -17.05
C ARG A 279 -12.07 -4.65 -16.80
N VAL A 280 -11.63 -4.26 -15.61
CA VAL A 280 -11.60 -2.88 -15.17
C VAL A 280 -10.15 -2.45 -14.99
N ASP A 281 -9.72 -1.49 -15.80
CA ASP A 281 -8.39 -0.91 -15.74
C ASP A 281 -8.45 0.45 -15.06
N TYR A 282 -7.79 0.60 -13.92
CA TYR A 282 -7.55 1.89 -13.31
C TYR A 282 -6.55 2.71 -14.13
N ILE A 283 -6.96 3.92 -14.48
CA ILE A 283 -6.13 4.90 -15.17
C ILE A 283 -5.73 5.95 -14.13
N ALA A 284 -4.51 5.82 -13.62
CA ALA A 284 -3.99 6.73 -12.62
C ALA A 284 -3.96 8.18 -13.15
N PRO A 285 -4.43 9.17 -12.38
CA PRO A 285 -4.33 10.57 -12.77
C PRO A 285 -2.85 10.99 -12.86
N ALA A 286 -2.55 11.91 -13.79
CA ALA A 286 -1.23 12.52 -13.89
C ALA A 286 -0.92 13.26 -12.57
N GLY A 287 -0.04 12.70 -11.74
CA GLY A 287 0.28 13.20 -10.39
C GLY A 287 0.10 12.18 -9.27
N GLY A 288 -0.57 11.06 -9.53
CA GLY A 288 -0.88 10.02 -8.54
C GLY A 288 -1.99 10.42 -7.57
N ASP A 289 -2.37 9.47 -6.71
CA ASP A 289 -3.50 9.63 -5.78
C ASP A 289 -3.11 10.52 -4.58
N VAL A 290 -3.85 11.60 -4.34
CA VAL A 290 -3.58 12.56 -3.27
C VAL A 290 -4.75 12.63 -2.30
N ALA A 291 -4.46 12.66 -0.99
CA ALA A 291 -5.46 12.87 0.05
C ALA A 291 -6.22 14.18 -0.22
N GLY A 292 -7.50 14.19 0.12
CA GLY A 292 -8.40 15.29 -0.14
C GLY A 292 -9.35 15.02 -1.28
N LYS A 293 -8.85 14.64 -2.45
CA LYS A 293 -9.66 14.38 -3.64
C LYS A 293 -8.84 13.70 -4.72
N ASP A 294 -9.44 12.70 -5.37
CA ASP A 294 -8.97 12.20 -6.65
C ASP A 294 -10.12 12.05 -7.65
N THR A 295 -9.79 12.20 -8.93
CA THR A 295 -10.66 11.81 -10.03
C THR A 295 -10.19 10.45 -10.54
N PHE A 296 -10.94 9.42 -10.18
CA PHE A 296 -10.70 8.05 -10.61
C PHE A 296 -11.18 7.92 -12.03
N GLN A 297 -10.24 7.64 -12.93
CA GLN A 297 -10.56 7.19 -14.27
C GLN A 297 -10.35 5.69 -14.34
N PHE A 298 -11.25 5.02 -15.04
CA PHE A 298 -11.13 3.59 -15.27
C PHE A 298 -11.75 3.20 -16.60
N GLN A 299 -11.10 2.28 -17.30
CA GLN A 299 -11.63 1.68 -18.51
C GLN A 299 -12.37 0.40 -18.14
N VAL A 300 -13.57 0.23 -18.66
CA VAL A 300 -14.35 -1.00 -18.54
C VAL A 300 -14.43 -1.65 -19.90
N THR A 301 -13.86 -2.85 -20.01
CA THR A 301 -13.94 -3.69 -21.21
C THR A 301 -14.74 -4.95 -20.91
N LYS A 302 -15.49 -5.44 -21.90
CA LYS A 302 -16.21 -6.71 -21.77
C LYS A 302 -15.22 -7.86 -21.89
N ARG A 303 -15.29 -8.82 -20.98
CA ARG A 303 -14.41 -10.01 -21.03
C ARG A 303 -14.74 -10.97 -22.18
N SER A 304 -15.97 -10.91 -22.71
CA SER A 304 -16.42 -11.78 -23.78
C SER A 304 -15.70 -11.54 -25.11
N ASP A 305 -15.34 -10.30 -25.41
CA ASP A 305 -14.81 -9.88 -26.71
C ASP A 305 -13.74 -8.78 -26.66
N GLY A 306 -13.39 -8.29 -25.47
CA GLY A 306 -12.44 -7.20 -25.27
C GLY A 306 -12.96 -5.81 -25.70
N SER A 307 -14.22 -5.69 -26.13
CA SER A 307 -14.78 -4.41 -26.56
C SER A 307 -15.06 -3.47 -25.37
N PRO A 308 -15.01 -2.14 -25.57
CA PRO A 308 -15.42 -1.20 -24.54
C PRO A 308 -16.88 -1.42 -24.09
N ALA A 309 -17.13 -1.41 -22.79
CA ALA A 309 -18.47 -1.48 -22.23
C ALA A 309 -19.05 -0.07 -22.13
N LEU A 310 -20.09 0.24 -22.90
CA LEU A 310 -20.65 1.60 -23.05
C LEU A 310 -21.94 1.78 -22.23
N GLY A 311 -22.26 3.02 -21.87
CA GLY A 311 -23.54 3.37 -21.26
C GLY A 311 -23.74 2.87 -19.83
N LEU A 312 -22.65 2.51 -19.13
CA LEU A 312 -22.72 1.98 -17.76
C LEU A 312 -22.73 3.09 -16.68
N ALA A 313 -22.63 4.36 -17.05
CA ALA A 313 -22.51 5.48 -16.12
C ALA A 313 -23.56 5.48 -14.99
N SER A 314 -24.82 5.19 -15.30
CA SER A 314 -25.91 5.12 -14.30
C SER A 314 -25.95 3.82 -13.49
N GLN A 315 -25.17 2.82 -13.88
CA GLN A 315 -25.06 1.51 -13.24
C GLN A 315 -23.79 1.37 -12.40
N ILE A 316 -22.88 2.34 -12.49
CA ILE A 316 -21.63 2.32 -11.75
C ILE A 316 -21.76 3.12 -10.45
N ALA A 317 -21.42 2.48 -9.34
CA ALA A 317 -21.24 3.13 -8.06
C ALA A 317 -19.79 2.99 -7.58
N LEU A 318 -19.19 4.10 -7.13
CA LEU A 318 -17.88 4.09 -6.48
C LEU A 318 -18.07 4.01 -4.96
N THR A 319 -17.48 2.99 -4.34
CA THR A 319 -17.54 2.75 -2.90
C THR A 319 -16.13 2.81 -2.29
N PRO A 320 -15.63 4.02 -2.01
CA PRO A 320 -14.39 4.23 -1.28
C PRO A 320 -14.57 3.91 0.21
N LEU A 321 -13.65 3.13 0.76
CA LEU A 321 -13.61 2.74 2.16
C LEU A 321 -12.20 2.89 2.71
N MET A 322 -12.02 3.73 3.73
CA MET A 322 -10.82 3.72 4.54
C MET A 322 -10.95 2.60 5.56
N VAL A 323 -9.99 1.68 5.54
CA VAL A 323 -9.85 0.68 6.59
C VAL A 323 -8.78 1.17 7.56
N MET A 324 -9.13 1.23 8.83
CA MET A 324 -8.24 1.51 9.97
C MET A 324 -8.33 0.31 10.92
N GLY A 325 -7.25 -0.16 11.53
CA GLY A 325 -7.20 -1.41 12.33
C GLY A 325 -8.53 -1.96 12.90
N THR A 326 -9.29 -1.17 13.68
CA THR A 326 -10.61 -1.59 14.23
C THR A 326 -11.82 -0.79 13.73
N MET A 327 -11.65 0.12 12.75
CA MET A 327 -12.67 1.04 12.28
C MET A 327 -12.65 1.13 10.76
N SER A 328 -13.80 1.32 10.14
CA SER A 328 -13.83 1.72 8.73
C SER A 328 -14.68 2.97 8.55
N SER A 329 -14.32 3.79 7.58
CA SER A 329 -15.09 4.97 7.21
C SER A 329 -15.20 5.02 5.70
N SER A 330 -16.44 5.11 5.20
CA SER A 330 -16.66 5.45 3.81
C SER A 330 -16.28 6.92 3.58
N SER A 331 -15.98 7.24 2.33
CA SER A 331 -15.74 8.61 1.92
C SER A 331 -16.87 9.16 1.06
N THR A 332 -16.87 10.47 0.86
CA THR A 332 -17.92 11.15 0.09
C THR A 332 -17.59 11.17 -1.39
N TRP A 333 -18.59 10.92 -2.24
CA TRP A 333 -18.46 10.98 -3.70
C TRP A 333 -19.39 12.05 -4.25
N ALA A 334 -18.83 12.96 -5.04
CA ALA A 334 -19.59 14.03 -5.66
C ALA A 334 -20.03 13.58 -7.06
N ASN A 335 -21.30 13.23 -7.21
CA ASN A 335 -22.00 13.01 -8.49
C ASN A 335 -21.84 11.63 -9.14
N ALA A 336 -22.75 11.36 -10.08
CA ALA A 336 -22.77 10.18 -10.95
C ALA A 336 -21.42 9.95 -11.65
N VAL A 337 -21.03 8.69 -11.77
CA VAL A 337 -19.98 8.30 -12.70
C VAL A 337 -20.38 8.75 -14.10
N THR A 338 -19.44 9.35 -14.82
CA THR A 338 -19.67 9.83 -16.19
C THR A 338 -18.81 9.03 -17.15
N GLU A 339 -19.38 8.65 -18.29
CA GLU A 339 -18.58 8.14 -19.40
C GLU A 339 -17.88 9.33 -20.08
N THR A 340 -16.58 9.20 -20.30
CA THR A 340 -15.77 10.23 -20.96
C THR A 340 -15.98 10.19 -22.47
N ARG A 341 -15.22 11.02 -23.21
CA ARG A 341 -15.22 10.96 -24.69
C ARG A 341 -14.54 9.70 -25.24
N ASN A 342 -13.71 9.04 -24.43
CA ASN A 342 -13.07 7.78 -24.79
C ASN A 342 -14.06 6.64 -24.48
N PRO A 343 -14.49 5.84 -25.48
CA PRO A 343 -15.49 4.80 -25.27
C PRO A 343 -15.10 3.82 -24.16
N GLY A 344 -16.03 3.57 -23.23
CA GLY A 344 -15.83 2.66 -22.10
C GLY A 344 -14.87 3.18 -21.02
N VAL A 345 -14.40 4.43 -21.11
CA VAL A 345 -13.65 5.08 -20.03
C VAL A 345 -14.60 5.92 -19.21
N TYR A 346 -14.60 5.68 -17.91
CA TYR A 346 -15.47 6.33 -16.94
C TYR A 346 -14.66 7.15 -15.96
N ALA A 347 -15.25 8.23 -15.46
CA ALA A 347 -14.65 9.12 -14.47
C ALA A 347 -15.61 9.36 -13.32
N GLY A 348 -15.09 9.27 -12.09
CA GLY A 348 -15.79 9.67 -10.87
C GLY A 348 -14.86 10.39 -9.91
N THR A 349 -15.39 11.34 -9.14
CA THR A 349 -14.60 12.08 -8.14
C THR A 349 -14.91 11.56 -6.75
N VAL A 350 -13.86 11.18 -6.05
CA VAL A 350 -13.94 10.74 -4.66
C VAL A 350 -13.09 11.66 -3.79
N TYR A 351 -13.58 11.95 -2.60
CA TYR A 351 -12.88 12.76 -1.60
C TYR A 351 -12.37 11.87 -0.47
N TYR A 352 -11.16 12.12 0.03
CA TYR A 352 -10.50 11.30 1.05
C TYR A 352 -9.95 12.16 2.17
N SER A 353 -9.99 11.69 3.42
CA SER A 353 -9.54 12.50 4.57
C SER A 353 -8.22 12.06 5.20
N MET A 354 -7.69 10.91 4.77
CA MET A 354 -6.50 10.31 5.37
C MET A 354 -5.60 9.73 4.29
N ALA A 355 -4.30 9.75 4.53
CA ALA A 355 -3.31 9.07 3.71
C ALA A 355 -3.26 7.58 4.05
N THR A 356 -2.81 6.78 3.10
CA THR A 356 -2.39 5.41 3.31
C THR A 356 -1.06 5.40 4.06
N THR A 357 -0.96 4.67 5.18
CA THR A 357 0.26 4.64 6.02
C THR A 357 0.77 3.24 6.33
N GLY A 358 0.00 2.20 6.03
CA GLY A 358 0.36 0.80 6.26
C GLY A 358 -0.80 -0.13 5.93
N ILE A 359 -0.66 -1.42 6.19
CA ILE A 359 -1.73 -2.40 5.89
C ILE A 359 -2.92 -2.33 6.86
N ASP A 360 -2.77 -1.65 8.01
CA ASP A 360 -3.88 -1.33 8.91
C ASP A 360 -4.53 0.02 8.61
N MET A 361 -4.02 0.79 7.65
CA MET A 361 -4.49 2.13 7.28
C MET A 361 -4.37 2.32 5.76
N TYR A 362 -5.34 1.79 5.03
CA TYR A 362 -5.38 1.81 3.57
C TYR A 362 -6.76 2.14 3.02
N TRP A 363 -6.79 2.56 1.75
CA TRP A 363 -8.02 2.76 1.00
C TRP A 363 -8.35 1.54 0.18
N LYS A 364 -9.59 1.08 0.29
CA LYS A 364 -10.24 0.15 -0.64
C LYS A 364 -11.21 0.96 -1.50
N LEU A 365 -11.00 0.94 -2.82
CA LEU A 365 -11.94 1.49 -3.78
C LEU A 365 -12.66 0.33 -4.45
N SER A 366 -13.97 0.22 -4.28
CA SER A 366 -14.77 -0.72 -5.05
C SER A 366 -15.56 0.00 -6.15
N ILE A 367 -15.47 -0.51 -7.36
CA ILE A 367 -16.22 -0.07 -8.53
C ILE A 367 -17.32 -1.10 -8.75
N VAL A 368 -18.54 -0.77 -8.34
CA VAL A 368 -19.71 -1.65 -8.44
C VAL A 368 -20.37 -1.39 -9.78
N ILE A 369 -20.44 -2.38 -10.66
CA ILE A 369 -21.07 -2.33 -11.99
C ILE A 369 -22.29 -3.26 -11.93
N GLY A 370 -23.48 -2.71 -11.70
CA GLY A 370 -24.67 -3.52 -11.44
C GLY A 370 -24.49 -4.35 -10.15
N THR A 371 -24.35 -5.68 -10.29
CA THR A 371 -24.10 -6.60 -9.16
C THR A 371 -22.65 -7.06 -9.05
N GLU A 372 -21.80 -6.66 -10.00
CA GLU A 372 -20.39 -7.05 -10.05
C GLU A 372 -19.53 -5.98 -9.38
N THR A 373 -18.41 -6.37 -8.77
CA THR A 373 -17.54 -5.42 -8.06
C THR A 373 -16.09 -5.67 -8.42
N ALA A 374 -15.45 -4.66 -9.01
CA ALA A 374 -14.00 -4.58 -9.14
C ALA A 374 -13.42 -3.86 -7.91
N THR A 375 -12.27 -4.31 -7.40
CA THR A 375 -11.65 -3.74 -6.19
C THR A 375 -10.23 -3.29 -6.47
N PHE A 376 -9.88 -2.12 -5.95
CA PHE A 376 -8.54 -1.54 -6.02
C PHE A 376 -8.09 -1.06 -4.63
N TYR A 377 -6.78 -0.96 -4.44
CA TYR A 377 -6.17 -0.47 -3.20
C TYR A 377 -5.27 0.74 -3.49
N PRO A 378 -5.85 1.92 -3.81
CA PRO A 378 -5.06 3.10 -4.16
C PRO A 378 -4.17 3.56 -3.00
N ASN A 379 -2.95 3.97 -3.34
CA ASN A 379 -2.00 4.51 -2.36
C ASN A 379 -2.17 6.03 -2.26
N VAL A 380 -3.19 6.44 -1.51
CA VAL A 380 -3.51 7.85 -1.29
C VAL A 380 -2.43 8.52 -0.45
N LYS A 381 -1.75 9.52 -1.00
CA LYS A 381 -0.66 10.24 -0.31
C LYS A 381 -1.18 11.33 0.60
N ALA A 382 -0.41 11.74 1.61
CA ALA A 382 -0.77 12.93 2.40
C ALA A 382 -0.79 14.19 1.52
N LEU A 383 -1.69 15.15 1.82
CA LEU A 383 -1.62 16.47 1.18
C LEU A 383 -0.28 17.14 1.49
N PRO A 384 0.23 17.99 0.59
CA PRO A 384 1.34 18.88 0.91
C PRO A 384 1.03 19.68 2.18
N ALA A 385 2.05 19.80 3.05
CA ALA A 385 1.92 20.50 4.32
C ALA A 385 1.32 21.91 4.15
N GLY A 386 0.50 22.33 5.13
CA GLY A 386 -0.15 23.64 5.12
C GLY A 386 -1.50 23.69 4.40
N ASN A 387 -1.96 22.63 3.74
CA ASN A 387 -3.29 22.59 3.13
C ASN A 387 -4.33 21.93 4.03
N THR A 388 -5.55 22.48 4.05
CA THR A 388 -6.72 21.87 4.67
C THR A 388 -7.43 20.94 3.69
N ILE A 389 -7.52 19.65 4.02
CA ILE A 389 -8.26 18.64 3.24
C ILE A 389 -9.75 18.97 3.23
N SER A 390 -10.33 19.08 4.42
CA SER A 390 -11.74 19.37 4.62
C SER A 390 -11.97 20.11 5.93
N ALA A 391 -13.08 20.83 5.98
CA ALA A 391 -13.63 21.45 7.17
C ALA A 391 -14.92 20.73 7.57
N LYS A 392 -15.14 20.58 8.88
CA LYS A 392 -16.36 19.99 9.46
C LYS A 392 -17.23 21.08 10.07
N LEU A 393 -18.50 21.12 9.73
CA LEU A 393 -19.52 22.00 10.30
C LEU A 393 -20.76 21.19 10.71
N ALA A 394 -21.44 21.59 11.77
CA ALA A 394 -22.64 20.92 12.29
C ALA A 394 -23.59 21.94 12.95
N ASN A 395 -24.80 21.49 13.28
CA ASN A 395 -25.76 22.24 14.10
C ASN A 395 -26.50 21.27 15.03
N SER A 396 -26.70 21.64 16.30
CA SER A 396 -27.35 20.77 17.30
C SER A 396 -28.85 20.55 17.05
N GLY A 397 -29.48 21.45 16.30
CA GLY A 397 -30.88 21.35 15.87
C GLY A 397 -31.09 20.50 14.61
N ASP A 398 -30.03 20.20 13.86
CA ASP A 398 -30.09 19.34 12.68
C ASP A 398 -29.47 17.98 12.98
N LYS A 399 -30.31 16.93 12.97
CA LYS A 399 -29.94 15.59 13.42
C LYS A 399 -30.28 14.53 12.40
N VAL A 400 -29.42 13.51 12.36
CA VAL A 400 -29.66 12.21 11.71
C VAL A 400 -29.70 11.18 12.84
N GLY A 401 -30.90 10.68 13.15
CA GLY A 401 -31.11 9.87 14.35
C GLY A 401 -30.75 10.64 15.63
N ALA A 402 -29.85 10.07 16.45
CA ALA A 402 -29.41 10.68 17.70
C ALA A 402 -28.23 11.67 17.54
N THR A 403 -27.56 11.67 16.38
CA THR A 403 -26.34 12.43 16.13
C THR A 403 -26.60 13.69 15.31
N ASN A 404 -25.85 14.76 15.57
CA ASN A 404 -25.89 15.96 14.75
C ASN A 404 -25.48 15.63 13.32
N ARG A 405 -26.26 16.10 12.35
CA ARG A 405 -25.89 16.02 10.95
C ARG A 405 -24.58 16.79 10.76
N THR A 406 -23.64 16.14 10.10
CA THR A 406 -22.32 16.70 9.83
C THR A 406 -22.21 17.06 8.35
N TYR A 407 -21.81 18.29 8.11
CA TYR A 407 -21.45 18.82 6.80
C TYR A 407 -19.93 18.90 6.69
N ARG A 408 -19.40 18.41 5.57
CA ARG A 408 -17.98 18.52 5.21
C ARG A 408 -17.82 19.40 3.99
N ILE A 409 -16.93 20.38 4.09
CA ILE A 409 -16.50 21.21 2.97
C ILE A 409 -15.10 20.75 2.56
N TRP A 410 -14.99 20.21 1.35
CA TRP A 410 -13.77 19.65 0.78
C TRP A 410 -13.12 20.63 -0.19
N ARG A 411 -11.79 20.62 -0.26
CA ARG A 411 -11.07 21.29 -1.36
C ARG A 411 -11.35 20.51 -2.64
N ASP A 412 -11.87 21.17 -3.67
CA ASP A 412 -12.16 20.53 -4.96
C ASP A 412 -11.11 20.89 -6.01
N THR A 413 -11.02 22.16 -6.39
CA THR A 413 -10.01 22.64 -7.35
C THR A 413 -9.49 24.00 -6.94
N LEU A 414 -8.23 24.24 -7.26
CA LEU A 414 -7.62 25.57 -7.23
C LEU A 414 -7.00 25.79 -8.60
N SER A 415 -7.45 26.82 -9.31
CA SER A 415 -6.95 27.13 -10.65
C SER A 415 -6.47 28.58 -10.71
N THR A 416 -5.39 28.82 -11.44
CA THR A 416 -4.96 30.18 -11.80
C THR A 416 -6.01 30.83 -12.68
N ALA A 417 -6.54 31.95 -12.22
CA ALA A 417 -7.42 32.81 -12.98
C ALA A 417 -6.64 33.84 -13.79
N THR A 418 -7.34 34.58 -14.64
CA THR A 418 -6.74 35.64 -15.47
C THR A 418 -6.17 36.74 -14.58
N GLY A 419 -4.91 37.14 -14.82
CA GLY A 419 -4.26 38.21 -14.07
C GLY A 419 -3.52 37.76 -12.79
N GLY A 420 -3.28 36.46 -12.60
CA GLY A 420 -2.48 35.94 -11.49
C GLY A 420 -3.23 35.78 -10.16
N SER A 421 -4.56 35.96 -10.17
CA SER A 421 -5.46 35.58 -9.09
C SER A 421 -5.80 34.09 -9.17
N TYR A 422 -6.52 33.57 -8.17
CA TYR A 422 -6.89 32.16 -8.09
C TYR A 422 -8.38 31.95 -7.88
N ASP A 423 -8.94 30.94 -8.53
CA ASP A 423 -10.30 30.48 -8.31
C ASP A 423 -10.26 29.22 -7.44
N LEU A 424 -10.96 29.27 -6.30
CA LEU A 424 -11.09 28.14 -5.38
C LEU A 424 -12.49 27.56 -5.51
N THR A 425 -12.58 26.28 -5.89
CA THR A 425 -13.80 25.50 -5.81
C THR A 425 -13.75 24.58 -4.60
N VAL A 426 -14.87 24.51 -3.88
CA VAL A 426 -15.09 23.58 -2.77
C VAL A 426 -16.29 22.68 -3.06
N PHE A 427 -16.27 21.47 -2.52
CA PHE A 427 -17.39 20.55 -2.57
C PHE A 427 -18.01 20.39 -1.18
N VAL A 428 -19.31 20.58 -1.05
CA VAL A 428 -20.04 20.42 0.20
C VAL A 428 -20.82 19.11 0.17
N SER A 429 -20.61 18.31 1.21
CA SER A 429 -21.29 17.04 1.43
C SER A 429 -21.86 16.94 2.83
N SER A 430 -22.93 16.17 3.00
CA SER A 430 -23.43 15.72 4.29
C SER A 430 -23.25 14.22 4.40
N THR A 431 -23.02 13.71 5.61
CA THR A 431 -23.19 12.29 5.90
C THR A 431 -24.59 12.06 6.46
N ASP A 432 -25.40 11.28 5.75
CA ASP A 432 -26.75 10.90 6.17
C ASP A 432 -26.95 9.39 6.03
N ALA A 433 -27.38 8.72 7.10
CA ALA A 433 -27.52 7.26 7.15
C ALA A 433 -26.31 6.48 6.57
N GLY A 434 -25.09 6.98 6.74
CA GLY A 434 -23.86 6.39 6.20
C GLY A 434 -23.59 6.68 4.71
N LEU A 435 -24.49 7.39 4.04
CA LEU A 435 -24.34 7.87 2.67
C LEU A 435 -23.81 9.30 2.67
N ALA A 436 -22.88 9.54 1.76
CA ALA A 436 -22.41 10.87 1.45
C ALA A 436 -23.33 11.51 0.40
N LEU A 437 -23.95 12.62 0.75
CA LEU A 437 -24.86 13.34 -0.13
C LEU A 437 -24.24 14.68 -0.51
N PRO A 438 -24.19 15.05 -1.80
CA PRO A 438 -23.86 16.43 -2.18
C PRO A 438 -24.88 17.38 -1.55
N VAL A 439 -24.50 18.63 -1.34
CA VAL A 439 -25.35 19.63 -0.66
C VAL A 439 -25.55 20.81 -1.60
N TYR A 440 -26.75 20.95 -2.16
CA TYR A 440 -27.14 22.07 -3.01
C TYR A 440 -28.63 22.43 -2.82
N ALA A 441 -29.02 23.64 -3.22
CA ALA A 441 -30.39 24.11 -3.07
C ALA A 441 -31.37 23.33 -3.97
N GLY A 442 -32.56 23.04 -3.46
CA GLY A 442 -33.60 22.25 -4.12
C GLY A 442 -33.51 20.74 -3.89
N GLN A 443 -32.48 20.25 -3.20
CA GLN A 443 -32.31 18.82 -2.95
C GLN A 443 -33.25 18.31 -1.85
N GLN A 444 -33.78 17.10 -2.05
CA GLN A 444 -34.61 16.40 -1.06
C GLN A 444 -33.89 15.13 -0.62
N TRP A 445 -33.67 15.00 0.68
CA TRP A 445 -33.19 13.77 1.31
C TRP A 445 -34.38 13.07 1.93
N THR A 446 -34.39 11.73 1.91
CA THR A 446 -35.54 10.92 2.32
C THR A 446 -35.37 10.28 3.70
N GLN A 447 -34.16 10.23 4.25
CA GLN A 447 -33.90 9.60 5.55
C GLN A 447 -32.77 10.30 6.31
N PRO A 448 -33.09 11.23 7.25
CA PRO A 448 -34.41 11.81 7.51
C PRO A 448 -34.83 12.78 6.41
N GLN A 449 -36.14 13.01 6.31
CA GLN A 449 -36.68 13.91 5.30
C GLN A 449 -36.20 15.35 5.53
N LEU A 450 -35.34 15.85 4.66
CA LEU A 450 -34.84 17.23 4.70
C LEU A 450 -34.87 17.82 3.28
N THR A 451 -35.54 18.95 3.12
CA THR A 451 -35.47 19.74 1.89
C THR A 451 -34.47 20.88 2.09
N LEU A 452 -33.45 20.94 1.25
CA LEU A 452 -32.47 22.02 1.23
C LEU A 452 -33.02 23.19 0.40
N GLY A 453 -33.97 23.96 0.94
CA GLY A 453 -34.60 25.09 0.26
C GLY A 453 -33.60 26.20 -0.12
N SER A 454 -32.63 26.47 0.74
CA SER A 454 -31.50 27.34 0.44
C SER A 454 -30.19 26.79 0.99
N VAL A 455 -29.10 26.98 0.25
CA VAL A 455 -27.74 26.67 0.67
C VAL A 455 -26.82 27.81 0.26
N GLU A 456 -26.17 28.44 1.22
CA GLU A 456 -25.15 29.48 1.02
C GLU A 456 -23.82 29.00 1.61
N VAL A 457 -22.79 29.04 0.77
CA VAL A 457 -21.40 28.89 1.19
C VAL A 457 -20.73 30.24 1.02
N ALA A 458 -20.03 30.72 2.04
CA ALA A 458 -19.33 32.01 1.99
C ALA A 458 -17.87 31.86 2.43
N ILE A 459 -17.00 32.66 1.83
CA ILE A 459 -15.56 32.73 2.15
C ILE A 459 -15.19 34.11 2.68
N SER A 460 -14.20 34.13 3.56
CA SER A 460 -13.61 35.34 4.11
C SER A 460 -12.10 35.16 4.30
N SER A 461 -11.31 36.21 4.09
CA SER A 461 -9.87 36.25 4.40
C SER A 461 -9.57 36.78 5.80
N ASP A 462 -10.52 37.49 6.41
CA ASP A 462 -10.37 38.22 7.69
C ASP A 462 -11.33 37.72 8.78
N GLY A 463 -12.30 36.88 8.44
CA GLY A 463 -13.37 36.40 9.31
C GLY A 463 -14.53 37.39 9.53
N SER A 464 -14.47 38.59 8.95
CA SER A 464 -15.48 39.66 9.08
C SER A 464 -16.18 40.00 7.78
N THR A 465 -15.45 40.02 6.66
CA THR A 465 -15.95 40.34 5.34
C THR A 465 -16.24 39.05 4.58
N TRP A 466 -17.51 38.82 4.25
CA TRP A 466 -17.96 37.56 3.65
C TRP A 466 -18.36 37.75 2.21
N THR A 467 -17.85 36.88 1.34
CA THR A 467 -18.25 36.78 -0.07
C THR A 467 -18.94 35.46 -0.30
N ALA A 468 -20.16 35.47 -0.84
CA ALA A 468 -20.86 34.24 -1.21
C ALA A 468 -20.18 33.57 -2.41
N LEU A 469 -20.05 32.24 -2.36
CA LEU A 469 -19.53 31.45 -3.46
C LEU A 469 -20.66 31.16 -4.46
N ALA A 470 -20.31 31.16 -5.75
CA ALA A 470 -21.25 30.81 -6.80
C ALA A 470 -21.46 29.28 -6.85
N PRO A 471 -22.72 28.77 -6.81
CA PRO A 471 -22.97 27.35 -6.98
C PRO A 471 -22.67 26.89 -8.41
N VAL A 472 -22.08 25.71 -8.55
CA VAL A 472 -21.79 25.08 -9.85
C VAL A 472 -22.88 24.06 -10.16
N GLY A 473 -23.98 24.54 -10.74
CA GLY A 473 -25.16 23.72 -11.04
C GLY A 473 -25.71 23.00 -9.79
N THR A 474 -26.19 21.77 -9.95
CA THR A 474 -26.75 20.93 -8.88
C THR A 474 -25.76 19.85 -8.44
N THR A 475 -24.50 20.24 -8.21
CA THR A 475 -23.40 19.28 -7.97
C THR A 475 -22.88 19.28 -6.54
N GLY A 476 -23.34 20.22 -5.70
CA GLY A 476 -22.77 20.50 -4.38
C GLY A 476 -21.42 21.23 -4.41
N ARG A 477 -20.98 21.71 -5.57
CA ARG A 477 -19.75 22.51 -5.73
C ARG A 477 -20.05 24.00 -5.72
N TYR A 478 -19.12 24.76 -5.16
CA TYR A 478 -19.19 26.20 -4.97
C TYR A 478 -17.85 26.84 -5.28
N THR A 479 -17.83 27.95 -6.03
CA THR A 479 -16.59 28.59 -6.48
C THR A 479 -16.48 30.03 -5.96
N ALA A 480 -15.32 30.35 -5.39
CA ALA A 480 -14.86 31.71 -5.13
C ALA A 480 -13.89 32.12 -6.24
N ALA A 481 -14.18 33.21 -6.95
CA ALA A 481 -13.34 33.68 -8.03
C ALA A 481 -12.41 34.82 -7.59
N GLY A 482 -11.24 34.91 -8.21
CA GLY A 482 -10.35 36.07 -8.09
C GLY A 482 -9.72 36.27 -6.70
N LEU A 483 -9.46 35.18 -5.97
CA LEU A 483 -8.79 35.23 -4.67
C LEU A 483 -7.33 35.69 -4.83
N ALA A 484 -6.93 36.64 -3.99
CA ALA A 484 -5.55 37.10 -3.90
C ALA A 484 -4.72 36.10 -3.09
N MET A 485 -3.88 35.32 -3.78
CA MET A 485 -2.95 34.36 -3.18
C MET A 485 -1.57 34.50 -3.80
N THR A 486 -0.53 34.08 -3.07
CA THR A 486 0.86 34.07 -3.57
C THR A 486 1.28 32.62 -3.80
N ALA A 487 1.81 32.33 -4.99
CA ALA A 487 2.27 30.98 -5.35
C ALA A 487 3.28 30.44 -4.31
N GLY A 488 3.12 29.19 -3.91
CA GLY A 488 3.98 28.55 -2.91
C GLY A 488 3.82 29.07 -1.47
N THR A 489 2.91 30.02 -1.21
CA THR A 489 2.61 30.53 0.13
C THR A 489 1.23 30.07 0.57
N THR A 490 1.13 29.49 1.76
CA THR A 490 -0.16 29.09 2.34
C THR A 490 -0.99 30.32 2.69
N ALA A 491 -2.14 30.48 2.02
CA ALA A 491 -3.17 31.44 2.38
C ALA A 491 -4.19 30.79 3.33
N LYS A 492 -4.68 31.56 4.31
CA LYS A 492 -5.72 31.13 5.24
C LYS A 492 -7.02 31.86 4.94
N TYR A 493 -8.08 31.08 4.74
CA TYR A 493 -9.45 31.55 4.56
C TYR A 493 -10.36 30.97 5.63
N TYR A 494 -11.57 31.52 5.72
CA TYR A 494 -12.63 31.07 6.61
C TYR A 494 -13.87 30.75 5.78
N LEU A 495 -14.49 29.60 6.03
CA LEU A 495 -15.67 29.12 5.31
C LEU A 495 -16.87 29.03 6.26
N ARG A 496 -17.99 29.62 5.84
CA ARG A 496 -19.29 29.54 6.52
C ARG A 496 -20.28 28.79 5.65
N LEU A 497 -21.14 28.00 6.30
CA LEU A 497 -22.26 27.30 5.68
C LEU A 497 -23.56 27.72 6.34
N THR A 498 -24.53 28.12 5.51
CA THR A 498 -25.90 28.42 5.92
C THR A 498 -26.86 27.57 5.10
N ILE A 499 -27.77 26.85 5.76
CA ILE A 499 -28.80 26.03 5.10
C ILE A 499 -30.15 26.41 5.67
N ASN A 500 -31.11 26.75 4.81
CA ASN A 500 -32.46 27.18 5.20
C ASN A 500 -32.45 28.32 6.26
N GLY A 501 -31.48 29.24 6.16
CA GLY A 501 -31.29 30.34 7.11
C GLY A 501 -30.52 29.97 8.39
N THR A 502 -30.25 28.68 8.64
CA THR A 502 -29.50 28.21 9.82
C THR A 502 -28.00 28.18 9.54
N THR A 503 -27.21 28.82 10.40
CA THR A 503 -25.73 28.77 10.33
C THR A 503 -25.19 27.51 11.01
N TYR A 504 -24.18 26.90 10.38
CA TYR A 504 -23.50 25.72 10.89
C TYR A 504 -22.11 26.09 11.42
N THR A 505 -21.73 25.49 12.54
CA THR A 505 -20.55 25.84 13.33
C THR A 505 -19.61 24.65 13.51
N THR A 506 -18.37 24.89 13.90
CA THR A 506 -17.35 23.83 14.04
C THR A 506 -17.62 22.88 15.22
N ASN A 507 -18.41 23.31 16.22
CA ASN A 507 -18.77 22.52 17.39
C ASN A 507 -20.26 22.16 17.46
N GLY A 508 -21.08 22.59 16.50
CA GLY A 508 -22.51 22.33 16.46
C GLY A 508 -23.37 23.25 17.33
N ASN A 509 -22.78 24.13 18.14
CA ASN A 509 -23.53 25.08 18.97
C ASN A 509 -23.90 26.34 18.16
N ALA A 510 -24.71 27.22 18.75
CA ALA A 510 -24.94 28.55 18.18
C ALA A 510 -23.61 29.30 17.99
N PRO A 511 -23.51 30.21 16.99
CA PRO A 511 -22.35 31.06 16.82
C PRO A 511 -22.03 31.82 18.10
N ASP A 512 -20.78 31.78 18.53
CA ASP A 512 -20.31 32.38 19.78
C ASP A 512 -20.18 33.91 19.74
N GLY A 513 -20.34 34.52 18.56
CA GLY A 513 -20.17 35.96 18.36
C GLY A 513 -18.73 36.44 18.51
N ASN A 514 -17.76 35.53 18.58
CA ASN A 514 -16.36 35.87 18.77
C ASN A 514 -15.79 36.51 17.50
N SER A 515 -15.32 37.75 17.62
CA SER A 515 -14.71 38.48 16.50
C SER A 515 -13.30 38.00 16.16
N ASN A 516 -12.66 37.21 17.04
CA ASN A 516 -11.37 36.60 16.74
C ASN A 516 -11.57 35.33 15.90
N PRO A 517 -11.17 35.32 14.61
CA PRO A 517 -11.39 34.18 13.74
C PRO A 517 -10.63 32.91 14.13
N ALA A 518 -9.59 33.03 14.96
CA ALA A 518 -8.86 31.88 15.49
C ALA A 518 -9.61 31.17 16.63
N LEU A 519 -10.59 31.85 17.26
CA LEU A 519 -11.32 31.34 18.42
C LEU A 519 -12.82 31.12 18.13
N SER A 520 -13.36 31.69 17.05
CA SER A 520 -14.78 31.54 16.74
C SER A 520 -15.15 30.13 16.32
N ASN A 521 -16.33 29.67 16.76
CA ASN A 521 -16.97 28.48 16.23
C ASN A 521 -17.83 28.74 14.98
N GLY A 522 -18.08 30.01 14.62
CA GLY A 522 -19.06 30.41 13.60
C GLY A 522 -18.70 30.02 12.16
N PHE A 523 -17.47 29.59 11.93
CA PHE A 523 -16.93 29.23 10.62
C PHE A 523 -15.69 28.33 10.77
N ALA A 524 -15.31 27.65 9.70
CA ALA A 524 -14.13 26.80 9.69
C ALA A 524 -12.95 27.49 9.02
N ALA A 525 -11.75 27.37 9.61
CA ALA A 525 -10.51 27.77 8.95
C ALA A 525 -10.15 26.79 7.82
N PHE A 526 -9.65 27.33 6.71
CA PHE A 526 -9.35 26.59 5.49
C PHE A 526 -8.07 27.15 4.87
N SER A 527 -6.99 26.36 4.92
CA SER A 527 -5.67 26.77 4.43
C SER A 527 -5.41 26.18 3.05
N VAL A 528 -4.92 27.00 2.12
CA VAL A 528 -4.70 26.61 0.72
C VAL A 528 -3.40 27.23 0.22
N THR A 529 -2.55 26.41 -0.39
CA THR A 529 -1.30 26.83 -1.05
C THR A 529 -1.48 26.67 -2.56
N PRO A 530 -1.28 27.74 -3.36
CA PRO A 530 -1.30 27.67 -4.82
C PRO A 530 -0.06 27.05 -5.44
#